data_AF-A0A925A9H0-F1
#
_entry.id   AF-A0A925A9H0-F1
#
_cell.length_a   1.000
_cell.length_b   1.000
_cell.length_c   1.000
_cell.angle_alpha   90.00
_cell.angle_beta   90.00
_cell.angle_gamma   90.00
#
_symmetry.space_group_name_H-M   'P 1'
#
loop_
_entity.id
_entity.type
_entity.pdbx_description
1 polymer ?
#
loop_
_entity_poly.entity_id
_entity_poly.type
_entity_poly.pdbx_seq_one_letter_code
_entity_poly.pdbx_strand_id
1 'polypeptide(L)'
;MLAEHGLASILEAPLANGRRADVMALTAKGEIWIVETKSCLEDYAVDLKWPDYIEYCDRFFFAVTESFPRDLIPDDVGLIVADGFGGAMLRDSPLRPLAGARRKAVTLLFARLAAFRLNT
;
A
#
# COMPACT_ATOMS: atom_id res chain seq x y z
N MET A 1 -0.01 1.00 13.64
CA MET A 1 -1.04 1.48 12.69
C MET A 1 -1.74 0.35 11.92
N LEU A 2 -1.21 -0.24 10.85
CA LEU A 2 -1.98 -1.21 10.03
C LEU A 2 -2.53 -2.40 10.84
N ALA A 3 -1.72 -2.98 11.72
CA ALA A 3 -2.14 -4.06 12.62
C ALA A 3 -3.21 -3.62 13.64
N GLU A 4 -3.17 -2.37 14.11
CA GLU A 4 -4.18 -1.80 15.02
C GLU A 4 -5.52 -1.61 14.32
N HIS A 5 -5.50 -1.44 13.00
CA HIS A 5 -6.70 -1.48 12.15
C HIS A 5 -7.13 -2.90 11.75
N GLY A 6 -6.47 -3.94 12.28
CA GLY A 6 -6.77 -5.34 11.99
C GLY A 6 -6.31 -5.83 10.62
N LEU A 7 -5.35 -5.15 9.99
CA LEU A 7 -4.76 -5.59 8.72
C LEU A 7 -3.54 -6.48 8.96
N ALA A 8 -3.43 -7.56 8.18
CA ALA A 8 -2.20 -8.32 8.04
C ALA A 8 -1.38 -7.75 6.89
N SER A 9 -0.07 -7.56 7.05
CA SER A 9 0.76 -6.92 6.03
C SER A 9 2.02 -7.73 5.68
N ILE A 10 2.49 -7.54 4.46
CA ILE A 10 3.81 -7.96 3.98
C ILE A 10 4.53 -6.75 3.38
N LEU A 11 5.85 -6.69 3.55
CA LEU A 11 6.69 -5.63 2.98
C LEU A 11 7.22 -6.03 1.60
N GLU A 12 7.63 -5.11 0.74
CA GLU A 12 8.33 -5.39 -0.52
C GLU A 12 7.65 -6.49 -1.36
N ALA A 13 6.34 -6.35 -1.60
CA ALA A 13 5.53 -7.35 -2.30
C ALA A 13 5.67 -7.19 -3.82
N PRO A 14 6.24 -8.17 -4.56
CA PRO A 14 6.28 -8.12 -6.02
C PRO A 14 4.86 -8.14 -6.60
N LEU A 15 4.64 -7.41 -7.69
CA LEU A 15 3.39 -7.36 -8.44
C LEU A 15 3.56 -7.99 -9.82
N ALA A 16 2.46 -8.42 -10.45
CA ALA A 16 2.52 -9.14 -11.73
C ALA A 16 3.01 -8.27 -12.91
N ASN A 17 2.95 -6.95 -12.78
CA ASN A 17 3.51 -5.99 -13.75
C ASN A 17 5.03 -5.75 -13.57
N GLY A 18 5.69 -6.49 -12.69
CA GLY A 18 7.12 -6.32 -12.40
C GLY A 18 7.43 -5.14 -11.47
N ARG A 19 6.41 -4.46 -10.93
CA ARG A 19 6.58 -3.49 -9.83
C ARG A 19 6.75 -4.23 -8.49
N ARG A 20 7.10 -3.50 -7.45
CA ARG A 20 7.17 -3.98 -6.08
C ARG A 20 6.51 -2.95 -5.19
N ALA A 21 5.49 -3.36 -4.45
CA ALA A 21 4.82 -2.52 -3.47
C ALA A 21 5.61 -2.53 -2.16
N ASP A 22 5.84 -1.36 -1.57
CA ASP A 22 6.58 -1.23 -0.30
C ASP A 22 5.82 -1.96 0.82
N VAL A 23 4.51 -1.76 0.89
CA VAL A 23 3.62 -2.49 1.79
C VAL A 23 2.37 -2.95 1.06
N MET A 24 2.05 -4.24 1.20
CA MET A 24 0.75 -4.78 0.85
C MET A 24 0.05 -5.26 2.11
N ALA A 25 -1.22 -4.94 2.27
CA ALA A 25 -2.01 -5.34 3.43
C ALA A 25 -3.34 -5.97 3.03
N LEU A 26 -3.81 -6.90 3.85
CA LEU A 26 -5.05 -7.65 3.66
C LEU A 26 -5.95 -7.45 4.87
N THR A 27 -7.17 -6.98 4.63
CA THR A 27 -8.20 -6.87 5.66
C THR A 27 -8.91 -8.20 5.89
N ALA A 28 -9.59 -8.36 7.03
CA ALA A 28 -10.43 -9.54 7.30
C ALA A 28 -11.57 -9.76 6.29
N LYS A 29 -11.98 -8.71 5.56
CA LYS A 29 -13.00 -8.77 4.50
C LYS A 29 -12.43 -9.09 3.12
N GLY A 30 -11.10 -9.22 3.00
CA GLY A 30 -10.42 -9.52 1.74
C GLY A 30 -10.15 -8.30 0.86
N GLU A 31 -10.30 -7.08 1.38
CA GLU A 31 -9.76 -5.88 0.72
C GLU A 31 -8.23 -5.89 0.77
N ILE A 32 -7.60 -5.57 -0.35
CA ILE A 32 -6.16 -5.46 -0.52
C ILE A 32 -5.79 -4.00 -0.54
N TRP A 33 -4.86 -3.59 0.31
CA TRP A 33 -4.34 -2.23 0.36
C TRP A 33 -2.89 -2.24 -0.09
N ILE A 34 -2.48 -1.20 -0.83
CA ILE A 34 -1.07 -0.90 -1.11
C ILE A 34 -0.73 0.43 -0.45
N VAL A 35 0.41 0.47 0.23
CA VAL A 35 0.98 1.68 0.82
C VAL A 35 2.39 1.86 0.28
N GLU A 36 2.62 2.97 -0.43
CA GLU A 36 3.94 3.36 -0.91
C GLU A 36 4.55 4.42 0.01
N THR A 37 5.77 4.21 0.45
CA THR A 37 6.45 5.11 1.38
C THR A 37 7.28 6.12 0.60
N LYS A 38 7.14 7.41 0.91
CA LYS A 38 7.96 8.48 0.33
C LYS A 38 8.69 9.22 1.44
N SER A 39 10.02 9.10 1.44
CA SER A 39 10.86 9.67 2.50
C SER A 39 11.13 11.16 2.27
N CYS A 40 11.17 11.59 1.00
CA CYS A 40 11.37 12.97 0.59
C CYS A 40 10.59 13.32 -0.68
N LEU A 41 10.58 14.62 -1.01
CA LEU A 41 9.91 15.14 -2.20
C LEU A 41 10.52 14.57 -3.49
N GLU A 42 11.83 14.37 -3.51
CA GLU A 42 12.57 13.83 -4.64
C GLU A 42 12.11 12.40 -4.95
N ASP A 43 11.93 11.54 -3.93
CA ASP A 43 11.41 10.18 -4.09
C ASP A 43 10.03 10.17 -4.74
N TYR A 44 9.18 11.11 -4.34
CA TYR A 44 7.84 11.26 -4.91
C TYR A 44 7.90 11.78 -6.36
N ALA A 45 8.72 12.80 -6.62
CA ALA A 45 8.80 13.45 -7.93
C ALA A 45 9.30 12.51 -9.05
N VAL A 46 10.15 11.53 -8.72
CA VAL A 46 10.66 10.56 -9.70
C VAL A 46 9.78 9.32 -9.85
N ASP A 47 8.89 9.06 -8.90
CA ASP A 47 7.98 7.92 -8.95
C ASP A 47 6.75 8.23 -9.80
N LEU A 48 6.93 8.29 -11.12
CA LEU A 48 5.84 8.54 -12.07
C LEU A 48 4.99 7.29 -12.35
N LYS A 49 5.28 6.17 -11.68
CA LYS A 49 4.71 4.85 -11.98
C LYS A 49 3.75 4.36 -10.91
N TRP A 50 3.59 5.11 -9.82
CA TRP A 50 2.63 4.80 -8.76
C TRP A 50 1.19 4.53 -9.27
N PRO A 51 0.67 5.12 -10.37
CA PRO A 51 -0.66 4.77 -10.86
C PRO A 51 -0.79 3.30 -11.31
N ASP A 52 0.32 2.65 -11.70
CA ASP A 52 0.35 1.23 -12.10
C ASP A 52 -0.08 0.28 -10.94
N TYR A 53 -0.01 0.76 -9.70
CA TYR A 53 -0.30 -0.02 -8.49
C TYR A 53 -1.80 -0.06 -8.19
N ILE A 54 -2.59 0.90 -8.71
CA ILE A 54 -4.03 0.99 -8.50
C ILE A 54 -4.74 -0.28 -9.01
N GLU A 55 -4.22 -0.91 -10.07
CA GLU A 55 -4.80 -2.16 -10.60
C GLU A 55 -4.58 -3.40 -9.70
N TYR A 56 -3.84 -3.26 -8.60
CA TYR A 56 -3.44 -4.36 -7.73
C TYR A 56 -3.93 -4.21 -6.28
N CYS A 57 -4.70 -3.17 -5.99
CA CYS A 57 -5.29 -2.94 -4.67
C CYS A 57 -6.72 -2.40 -4.79
N ASP A 58 -7.48 -2.56 -3.71
CA ASP A 58 -8.77 -1.90 -3.51
C ASP A 58 -8.59 -0.46 -3.03
N ARG A 59 -7.50 -0.20 -2.30
CA ARG A 59 -7.15 1.09 -1.73
C ARG A 59 -5.65 1.33 -1.83
N PHE A 60 -5.30 2.51 -2.32
CA PHE A 60 -3.91 2.94 -2.46
C PHE A 60 -3.63 4.12 -1.53
N PHE A 61 -2.53 4.06 -0.81
CA PHE A 61 -2.09 5.11 0.10
C PHE A 61 -0.65 5.51 -0.18
N PHE A 62 -0.34 6.78 0.02
CA PHE A 62 1.03 7.20 0.31
C PHE A 62 1.23 7.26 1.82
N ALA A 63 2.37 6.77 2.29
CA ALA A 63 2.89 7.04 3.62
C ALA A 63 4.05 8.03 3.52
N VAL A 64 3.95 9.16 4.21
CA VAL A 64 4.94 10.25 4.18
C VAL A 64 5.35 10.65 5.58
N THR A 65 6.48 11.37 5.68
CA THR A 65 6.91 11.99 6.94
C THR A 65 6.05 13.20 7.29
N GLU A 66 6.10 13.65 8.56
CA GLU A 66 5.36 14.83 9.01
C GLU A 66 5.75 16.11 8.26
N SER A 67 7.02 16.23 7.87
CA SER A 67 7.57 17.38 7.14
C SER A 67 7.32 17.36 5.62
N PHE A 68 6.77 16.28 5.08
CA PHE A 68 6.49 16.17 3.65
C PHE A 68 5.42 17.21 3.22
N PRO A 69 5.56 17.86 2.06
CA PRO A 69 4.54 18.78 1.53
C PRO A 69 3.29 18.02 1.04
N ARG A 70 2.35 17.81 1.96
CA ARG A 70 1.16 16.93 1.77
C ARG A 70 0.21 17.39 0.66
N ASP A 71 0.18 18.70 0.37
CA ASP A 71 -0.66 19.28 -0.69
C ASP A 71 -0.26 18.81 -2.10
N LEU A 72 0.91 18.17 -2.25
CA LEU A 72 1.34 17.56 -3.49
C LEU A 72 0.78 16.15 -3.72
N ILE A 73 0.21 15.52 -2.68
CA ILE A 73 -0.36 14.18 -2.78
C ILE A 73 -1.79 14.27 -3.33
N PRO A 74 -2.12 13.58 -4.44
CA PRO A 74 -3.44 13.65 -5.06
C PRO A 74 -4.58 13.33 -4.10
N ASP A 75 -5.69 14.06 -4.20
CA ASP A 75 -6.84 13.87 -3.31
C ASP A 75 -7.58 12.54 -3.52
N ASP A 76 -7.36 11.89 -4.65
CA ASP A 76 -7.98 10.61 -4.99
C ASP A 76 -7.20 9.39 -4.44
N VAL A 77 -6.16 9.62 -3.63
CA VAL A 77 -5.45 8.56 -2.90
C VAL A 77 -5.44 8.83 -1.40
N GLY A 78 -5.30 7.76 -0.63
CA GLY A 78 -5.19 7.85 0.81
C GLY A 78 -3.85 8.42 1.24
N LEU A 79 -3.82 9.02 2.43
CA LEU A 79 -2.63 9.63 3.00
C LEU A 79 -2.44 9.17 4.44
N ILE A 80 -1.27 8.61 4.70
CA ILE A 80 -0.77 8.24 6.00
C ILE A 80 0.42 9.15 6.31
N VAL A 81 0.46 9.71 7.51
CA VAL A 81 1.68 10.33 8.05
C VAL A 81 2.28 9.37 9.05
N ALA A 82 3.55 9.03 8.89
CA ALA A 82 4.25 8.07 9.71
C ALA A 82 5.70 8.49 9.99
N ASP A 83 6.23 8.00 11.11
CA ASP A 83 7.61 8.13 11.52
C ASP A 83 8.16 6.77 11.99
N GLY A 84 9.32 6.76 12.66
CA GLY A 84 9.94 5.54 13.17
C GLY A 84 9.18 4.88 14.34
N PHE A 85 8.18 5.56 14.93
CA PHE A 85 7.43 5.08 16.09
C PHE A 85 6.02 4.63 15.73
N GLY A 86 5.39 5.26 14.74
CA GLY A 86 4.03 4.92 14.34
C GLY A 86 3.54 5.73 13.15
N GLY A 87 2.21 5.77 12.99
CA GLY A 87 1.60 6.57 11.94
C GLY A 87 0.11 6.73 12.14
N ALA A 88 -0.45 7.75 11.50
CA ALA A 88 -1.86 8.10 11.52
C ALA A 88 -2.38 8.24 10.08
N MET A 89 -3.56 7.71 9.83
CA MET A 89 -4.28 7.94 8.57
C MET A 89 -4.92 9.33 8.62
N LEU A 90 -4.49 10.23 7.74
CA LEU A 90 -5.04 11.59 7.64
C LEU A 90 -6.16 11.68 6.60
N ARG A 91 -6.06 10.88 5.53
CA ARG A 91 -7.06 10.80 4.46
C ARG A 91 -7.29 9.34 4.09
N ASP A 92 -8.55 8.90 4.11
CA ASP A 92 -8.90 7.57 3.61
C ASP A 92 -8.76 7.53 2.08
N SER A 93 -8.42 6.35 1.55
CA SER A 93 -8.31 6.14 0.11
C SER A 93 -9.67 5.76 -0.48
N PRO A 94 -10.13 6.35 -1.58
CA PRO A 94 -11.34 5.90 -2.26
C PRO A 94 -11.28 4.40 -2.60
N LEU A 95 -12.36 3.69 -2.28
CA LEU A 95 -12.49 2.26 -2.61
C LEU A 95 -12.62 2.08 -4.13
N ARG A 96 -11.68 1.32 -4.71
CA ARG A 96 -11.66 0.92 -6.13
C ARG A 96 -11.66 -0.61 -6.20
N PRO A 97 -12.83 -1.27 -6.20
CA PRO A 97 -12.87 -2.72 -6.05
C PRO A 97 -12.09 -3.45 -7.14
N LEU A 98 -11.19 -4.36 -6.72
CA LEU A 98 -10.52 -5.26 -7.64
C LEU A 98 -11.52 -6.21 -8.31
N ALA A 99 -11.33 -6.42 -9.62
CA ALA A 99 -11.99 -7.49 -10.35
C ALA A 99 -11.70 -8.84 -9.67
N GLY A 100 -12.71 -9.72 -9.60
CA GLY A 100 -12.62 -10.96 -8.82
C GLY A 100 -11.42 -11.85 -9.18
N ALA A 101 -11.09 -11.97 -10.46
CA ALA A 101 -9.92 -12.72 -10.92
C ALA A 101 -8.59 -12.10 -10.41
N ARG A 102 -8.47 -10.77 -10.45
CA ARG A 102 -7.29 -10.04 -9.95
C ARG A 102 -7.18 -10.17 -8.43
N ARG A 103 -8.29 -9.99 -7.70
CA ARG A 103 -8.35 -10.19 -6.23
C ARG A 103 -7.85 -11.58 -5.84
N LYS A 104 -8.35 -12.63 -6.50
CA LYS A 104 -7.91 -14.01 -6.25
C LYS A 104 -6.41 -14.17 -6.46
N ALA A 105 -5.88 -13.67 -7.58
CA ALA A 105 -4.46 -13.77 -7.89
C ALA A 105 -3.58 -13.05 -6.86
N VAL A 106 -3.91 -11.80 -6.51
CA VAL A 106 -3.14 -11.00 -5.55
C VAL A 106 -3.23 -11.59 -4.13
N THR A 107 -4.40 -12.09 -3.72
CA THR A 107 -4.56 -12.75 -2.41
C THR A 107 -3.72 -14.02 -2.30
N LEU A 108 -3.68 -14.85 -3.35
CA LEU A 108 -2.84 -16.05 -3.38
C LEU A 108 -1.35 -15.70 -3.33
N LEU A 109 -0.94 -14.64 -4.03
CA LEU A 109 0.41 -14.12 -3.97
C LEU A 109 0.78 -13.66 -2.57
N PHE A 110 -0.07 -12.85 -1.93
CA PHE A 110 0.10 -12.40 -0.54
C PHE A 110 0.27 -13.57 0.41
N ALA A 111 -0.63 -14.56 0.36
CA ALA A 111 -0.62 -15.70 1.27
C ALA A 111 0.65 -16.56 1.10
N ARG A 112 1.08 -16.81 -0.15
CA ARG A 112 2.32 -17.55 -0.43
C ARG A 112 3.54 -16.80 0.07
N LEU A 113 3.65 -15.50 -0.22
CA LEU A 113 4.78 -14.67 0.21
C LEU A 113 4.87 -14.61 1.74
N ALA A 114 3.75 -14.39 2.42
CA ALA A 114 3.69 -14.40 3.88
C ALA A 114 4.16 -15.75 4.45
N ALA A 115 3.65 -16.86 3.91
CA ALA A 115 4.03 -18.20 4.35
C ALA A 115 5.51 -18.52 4.08
N PHE A 116 6.05 -18.12 2.92
CA PHE A 116 7.47 -18.32 2.61
C PHE A 116 8.37 -17.57 3.59
N ARG A 117 8.04 -16.31 3.90
CA ARG A 117 8.86 -15.47 4.79
C ARG A 117 8.77 -15.84 6.26
N LEU A 118 7.66 -16.43 6.70
CA LEU A 118 7.56 -16.95 8.06
C LEU A 118 8.45 -18.18 8.28
N ASN A 119 8.69 -18.96 7.21
CA ASN A 119 9.48 -20.19 7.26
C ASN A 119 10.99 -19.97 7.02
N THR A 120 11.44 -18.72 6.94
CA THR A 120 12.85 -18.33 6.76
C THR A 120 13.32 -17.52 7.94
#